data_AF-A0AAN7HM41-F1
#
_entry.id   AF-A0AAN7HM41-F1
#
_cell.length_a   1.000
_cell.length_b   1.000
_cell.length_c   1.000
_cell.angle_alpha   90.00
_cell.angle_beta   90.00
_cell.angle_gamma   90.00
#
_symmetry.space_group_name_H-M   'P 1'
#
loop_
_entity.id
_entity.type
_entity.pdbx_description
1 polymer ?
#
loop_
_entity_poly.entity_id
_entity_poly.type
_entity_poly.pdbx_seq_one_letter_code
_entity_poly.pdbx_strand_id
1 'polypeptide(L)'
;VKRLFEPATYFHRNKRVQASWNIDRAERALAIAVYIFEKDVEAKPNCKQCDKSIGPTPGSRCIVPSGEILGGACTNCVYSGHRLACSFVRAIEREELAKKEAQKKNGELRPLTPELLRKMQFAELEVLLRILRNAIEERQEMIRSGQASRSTP
;
A
#
# COMPACT_ATOMS: atom_id res chain seq x y z
N VAL A 1 -4.98 9.92 30.24
CA VAL A 1 -4.92 10.04 28.77
C VAL A 1 -4.48 11.43 28.30
N LYS A 2 -5.20 12.54 28.57
CA LYS A 2 -4.76 13.90 28.15
C LYS A 2 -3.35 14.30 28.62
N ARG A 3 -2.88 13.78 29.77
CA ARG A 3 -1.52 13.98 30.30
C ARG A 3 -0.42 13.24 29.52
N LEU A 4 -0.79 12.31 28.62
CA LEU A 4 0.14 11.57 27.77
C LEU A 4 0.41 12.28 26.43
N PHE A 5 -0.20 13.44 26.22
CA PHE A 5 -0.07 14.23 25.00
C PHE A 5 0.59 15.55 25.34
N GLU A 6 1.61 15.90 24.58
CA GLU A 6 2.02 17.28 24.39
C GLU A 6 1.00 17.92 23.44
N PRO A 7 0.17 18.86 23.91
CA PRO A 7 -0.86 19.44 23.08
C PRO A 7 -0.21 20.23 21.93
N ALA A 8 -0.46 19.78 20.69
CA ALA A 8 -0.05 20.54 19.53
C ALA A 8 -0.82 21.86 19.44
N THR A 9 -0.12 22.92 19.02
CA THR A 9 -0.74 24.19 18.61
C THR A 9 -0.59 24.37 17.11
N TYR A 10 -1.66 24.79 16.45
CA TYR A 10 -1.63 25.07 15.02
C TYR A 10 -2.25 26.45 14.74
N PHE A 11 -1.94 27.02 13.58
CA PHE A 11 -2.55 28.27 13.14
C PHE A 11 -3.91 28.03 12.49
N HIS A 12 -4.94 28.67 13.04
CA HIS A 12 -6.27 28.72 12.43
C HIS A 12 -6.70 30.19 12.34
N ARG A 13 -6.97 30.68 11.11
CA ARG A 13 -7.37 32.07 10.85
C ARG A 13 -6.45 33.10 11.54
N ASN A 14 -5.13 32.97 11.33
CA ASN A 14 -4.06 33.81 11.90
C ASN A 14 -3.97 33.81 13.44
N LYS A 15 -4.62 32.87 14.14
CA LYS A 15 -4.50 32.68 15.59
C LYS A 15 -3.88 31.32 15.89
N ARG A 16 -2.98 31.25 16.88
CA ARG A 16 -2.54 29.96 17.44
C ARG A 16 -3.68 29.39 18.28
N VAL A 17 -4.14 28.21 17.92
CA VAL A 17 -5.17 27.47 18.64
C VAL A 17 -4.61 26.13 19.09
N GLN A 18 -5.08 25.67 20.25
CA GLN A 18 -4.75 24.34 20.75
C GLN A 18 -5.55 23.30 19.96
N ALA A 19 -4.89 22.21 19.58
CA ALA A 19 -5.55 21.07 18.95
C ALA A 19 -6.68 20.54 19.83
N SER A 20 -7.86 20.39 19.23
CA SER A 20 -9.04 19.87 19.93
C SER A 20 -8.97 18.34 20.01
N TRP A 21 -9.61 17.81 21.05
CA TRP A 21 -9.75 16.37 21.28
C TRP A 21 -11.12 15.90 20.81
N ASN A 22 -11.33 15.93 19.50
CA ASN A 22 -12.55 15.46 18.90
C ASN A 22 -12.43 13.94 18.67
N ILE A 23 -13.21 13.18 19.43
CA ILE A 23 -13.30 11.70 19.33
C ILE A 23 -14.66 11.24 18.84
N ASP A 24 -15.46 12.18 18.31
CA ASP A 24 -16.87 11.95 17.93
C ASP A 24 -16.99 10.97 16.76
N ARG A 25 -15.91 10.81 16.00
CA ARG A 25 -15.80 9.86 14.88
C ARG A 25 -14.85 8.74 15.22
N ALA A 26 -15.22 7.52 14.85
CA ALA A 26 -14.43 6.32 15.10
C ALA A 26 -13.00 6.45 14.54
N GLU A 27 -12.82 7.06 13.36
CA GLU A 27 -11.50 7.24 12.77
C GLU A 27 -10.61 8.18 13.59
N ARG A 28 -11.20 9.22 14.20
CA ARG A 28 -10.46 10.15 15.07
C ARG A 28 -10.05 9.48 16.37
N ALA A 29 -10.96 8.73 16.97
CA ALA A 29 -10.68 7.93 18.16
C ALA A 29 -9.56 6.90 17.88
N LEU A 30 -9.63 6.22 16.73
CA LEU A 30 -8.62 5.26 16.31
C LEU A 30 -7.26 5.91 16.07
N ALA A 31 -7.21 7.06 15.39
CA ALA A 31 -5.96 7.79 15.18
C ALA A 31 -5.30 8.22 16.50
N ILE A 32 -6.10 8.64 17.48
CA ILE A 32 -5.61 8.95 18.84
C ILE A 32 -5.12 7.68 19.54
N ALA A 33 -5.87 6.59 19.46
CA ALA A 33 -5.48 5.32 20.08
C ALA A 33 -4.14 4.82 19.54
N VAL A 34 -3.98 4.80 18.22
CA VAL A 34 -2.72 4.42 17.56
C VAL A 34 -1.57 5.31 18.01
N TYR A 35 -1.79 6.63 18.10
CA TYR A 35 -0.76 7.54 18.59
C TYR A 35 -0.32 7.23 20.04
N ILE A 36 -1.24 6.77 20.90
CA ILE A 36 -0.95 6.45 22.31
C ILE A 36 -0.23 5.12 22.45
N PHE A 37 -0.70 4.10 21.74
CA PHE A 37 -0.35 2.71 22.00
C PHE A 37 0.77 2.19 21.10
N GLU A 38 0.94 2.75 19.90
CA GLU A 38 2.02 2.35 19.01
C GLU A 38 3.33 3.00 19.47
N LYS A 39 4.15 2.22 20.16
CA LYS A 39 5.49 2.62 20.59
C LYS A 39 6.49 2.40 19.44
N ASP A 40 7.52 3.22 19.37
CA ASP A 40 8.65 3.05 18.44
C ASP A 40 8.35 3.27 16.95
N VAL A 41 7.37 4.13 16.65
CA VAL A 41 7.09 4.52 15.27
C VAL A 41 7.91 5.75 14.89
N GLU A 42 8.85 5.58 13.98
CA GLU A 42 9.58 6.70 13.40
C GLU A 42 8.61 7.67 12.72
N ALA A 43 8.79 8.96 12.98
CA ALA A 43 8.10 10.01 12.26
C ALA A 43 8.51 9.90 10.77
N LYS A 44 7.62 9.42 9.91
CA LYS A 44 7.93 9.29 8.49
C LYS A 44 7.79 10.65 7.78
N PRO A 45 8.86 11.18 7.17
CA PRO A 45 8.88 12.49 6.50
C PRO A 45 8.23 12.47 5.10
N ASN A 46 7.46 11.45 4.77
CA ASN A 46 6.89 11.27 3.43
C ASN A 46 5.44 11.78 3.35
N CYS A 47 4.88 12.24 4.46
CA CYS A 47 3.56 12.87 4.48
C CYS A 47 3.69 14.38 4.60
N LYS A 48 3.20 15.12 3.60
CA LYS A 48 3.27 16.59 3.55
C LYS A 48 2.63 17.28 4.76
N GLN A 49 1.60 16.68 5.36
CA GLN A 49 0.97 17.23 6.58
C GLN A 49 1.81 16.96 7.83
N CYS A 50 2.53 15.83 7.87
CA CYS A 50 3.47 15.53 8.92
C CYS A 50 4.67 16.49 8.88
N ASP A 51 5.26 16.73 7.70
CA ASP A 51 6.45 17.58 7.55
C ASP A 51 6.19 19.02 7.99
N LYS A 52 5.00 19.52 7.67
CA LYS A 52 4.63 20.89 8.01
C LYS A 52 4.22 21.05 9.47
N SER A 53 4.06 19.96 10.22
CA SER A 53 3.45 19.96 11.56
C SER A 53 2.12 20.71 11.60
N ILE A 54 1.34 20.64 10.51
CA ILE A 54 0.06 21.33 10.36
C ILE A 54 -1.06 20.33 10.59
N GLY A 55 -1.90 20.56 11.61
CA GLY A 55 -3.15 19.81 11.75
C GLY A 55 -3.84 20.00 13.09
N PRO A 56 -5.14 19.65 13.17
CA PRO A 56 -5.91 19.69 14.42
C PRO A 56 -5.65 18.48 15.33
N THR A 57 -4.67 17.63 15.01
CA THR A 57 -4.37 16.42 15.78
C THR A 57 -3.85 16.79 17.17
N PRO A 58 -4.30 16.10 18.24
CA PRO A 58 -3.84 16.42 19.58
C PRO A 58 -2.37 16.06 19.84
N GLY A 59 -1.75 15.19 19.03
CA GLY A 59 -0.35 14.76 19.16
C GLY A 59 0.65 15.76 18.59
N SER A 60 1.76 15.98 19.29
CA SER A 60 2.87 16.85 18.85
C SER A 60 3.62 16.29 17.64
N ARG A 61 3.49 14.98 17.37
CA ARG A 61 4.11 14.31 16.24
C ARG A 61 3.10 13.63 15.34
N CYS A 62 3.48 13.47 14.09
CA CYS A 62 2.71 12.74 13.10
C CYS A 62 3.29 11.33 12.96
N ILE A 63 2.44 10.32 13.11
CA ILE A 63 2.86 8.91 13.19
C ILE A 63 2.22 8.14 12.05
N VAL A 64 2.98 7.26 11.38
CA VAL A 64 2.46 6.28 10.43
C VAL A 64 2.66 4.90 11.05
N PRO A 65 1.63 4.26 11.62
CA PRO A 65 1.78 2.98 12.30
C PRO A 65 2.32 1.91 11.35
N SER A 66 2.94 0.89 11.94
CA SER A 66 3.27 -0.35 11.24
C SER A 66 2.00 -0.97 10.65
N GLY A 67 2.08 -1.46 9.41
CA GLY A 67 0.99 -2.20 8.76
C GLY A 67 -0.22 -1.34 8.34
N GLU A 68 -1.37 -1.99 8.20
CA GLU A 68 -2.59 -1.39 7.64
C GLU A 68 -3.60 -0.88 8.68
N ILE A 69 -3.21 -0.70 9.95
CA ILE A 69 -4.12 -0.32 11.06
C ILE A 69 -4.93 0.95 10.72
N LEU A 70 -4.30 1.91 10.04
CA LEU A 70 -4.90 3.16 9.58
C LEU A 70 -5.13 3.20 8.06
N GLY A 71 -5.19 2.04 7.40
CA GLY A 71 -5.16 1.93 5.95
C GLY A 71 -3.88 2.52 5.36
N GLY A 72 -2.75 2.37 6.07
CA GLY A 72 -1.45 2.94 5.71
C GLY A 72 -1.32 4.46 5.88
N ALA A 73 -2.37 5.18 6.28
CA ALA A 73 -2.29 6.64 6.46
C ALA A 73 -1.68 7.04 7.81
N CYS A 74 -1.16 8.27 7.88
CA CYS A 74 -0.69 8.82 9.16
C CYS A 74 -1.84 9.23 10.09
N THR A 75 -1.57 9.27 11.39
CA THR A 75 -2.51 9.67 12.44
C THR A 75 -3.15 11.04 12.15
N ASN A 76 -2.37 12.02 11.65
CA ASN A 76 -2.90 13.35 11.33
C ASN A 76 -3.90 13.34 10.17
N CYS A 77 -3.59 12.65 9.07
CA CYS A 77 -4.49 12.57 7.92
C CYS A 77 -5.79 11.82 8.26
N VAL A 78 -5.71 10.74 9.05
CA VAL A 78 -6.90 10.01 9.51
C VAL A 78 -7.75 10.90 10.41
N TYR A 79 -7.14 11.54 11.40
CA TYR A 79 -7.84 12.41 12.34
C TYR A 79 -8.53 13.61 11.65
N SER A 80 -7.88 14.15 10.61
CA SER A 80 -8.42 15.22 9.78
C SER A 80 -9.53 14.76 8.84
N GLY A 81 -9.82 13.46 8.74
CA GLY A 81 -10.83 12.90 7.83
C GLY A 81 -10.35 12.80 6.38
N HIS A 82 -9.04 12.82 6.15
CA HIS A 82 -8.42 12.84 4.83
C HIS A 82 -7.52 11.61 4.59
N ARG A 83 -7.90 10.44 5.11
CA ARG A 83 -7.15 9.18 4.99
C ARG A 83 -6.69 8.91 3.55
N LEU A 84 -7.62 8.91 2.60
CA LEU A 84 -7.35 8.61 1.18
C LEU A 84 -6.54 9.69 0.44
N ALA A 85 -6.46 10.88 1.01
CA ALA A 85 -5.67 11.99 0.45
C ALA A 85 -4.27 12.08 1.09
N CYS A 86 -3.92 11.17 2.01
CA CYS A 86 -2.61 11.13 2.63
C CYS A 86 -1.54 10.94 1.56
N SER A 87 -0.56 11.84 1.48
CA SER A 87 0.47 11.78 0.43
C SER A 87 1.37 10.56 0.58
N PHE A 88 1.50 10.01 1.79
CA PHE A 88 2.22 8.77 2.03
C PHE A 88 1.49 7.57 1.41
N VAL A 89 0.17 7.44 1.62
CA VAL A 89 -0.66 6.39 0.99
C VAL A 89 -0.55 6.48 -0.53
N ARG A 90 -0.71 7.69 -1.09
CA ARG A 90 -0.58 7.90 -2.54
C ARG A 90 0.82 7.58 -3.07
N ALA A 91 1.87 7.75 -2.26
CA ALA A 91 3.23 7.39 -2.68
C ALA A 91 3.39 5.87 -2.76
N ILE A 92 2.88 5.13 -1.76
CA ILE A 92 2.86 3.66 -1.77
C ILE A 92 2.07 3.15 -2.97
N GLU A 93 0.85 3.64 -3.18
CA GLU A 93 -0.01 3.23 -4.30
C GLU A 93 0.70 3.42 -5.65
N ARG A 94 1.39 4.56 -5.83
CA ARG A 94 2.18 4.83 -7.04
C ARG A 94 3.35 3.88 -7.19
N GLU A 95 4.06 3.57 -6.10
CA GLU A 95 5.18 2.63 -6.13
C GLU A 95 4.71 1.22 -6.49
N GLU A 96 3.58 0.77 -5.94
CA GLU A 96 2.97 -0.50 -6.29
C GLU A 96 2.49 -0.56 -7.74
N LEU A 97 1.86 0.52 -8.23
CA LEU A 97 1.49 0.65 -9.64
C LEU A 97 2.73 0.59 -10.55
N ALA A 98 3.78 1.33 -10.21
CA ALA A 98 5.04 1.30 -10.96
C ALA A 98 5.68 -0.10 -10.95
N LYS A 99 5.64 -0.82 -9.82
CA LYS A 99 6.09 -2.22 -9.73
C LYS A 99 5.25 -3.15 -10.60
N LYS A 100 3.92 -2.99 -10.59
CA LYS A 100 3.01 -3.77 -11.46
C LYS A 100 3.23 -3.46 -12.94
N GLU A 101 3.46 -2.20 -13.31
CA GLU A 101 3.80 -1.80 -14.68
C GLU A 101 5.17 -2.32 -15.11
N ALA A 102 6.17 -2.28 -14.22
CA ALA A 102 7.49 -2.85 -14.48
C ALA A 102 7.42 -4.38 -14.62
N GLN A 103 6.61 -5.06 -13.79
CA GLN A 103 6.34 -6.48 -13.93
C GLN A 103 5.58 -6.82 -15.21
N LYS A 104 4.66 -5.96 -15.66
CA LYS A 104 4.01 -6.13 -16.98
C LYS A 104 5.00 -5.92 -18.14
N LYS A 105 5.87 -4.92 -18.06
CA LYS A 105 6.91 -4.68 -19.08
C LYS A 105 8.01 -5.76 -19.10
N ASN A 106 8.35 -6.33 -17.94
CA ASN A 106 9.28 -7.46 -17.84
C ASN A 106 8.58 -8.81 -18.04
N GLY A 107 7.26 -8.85 -17.93
CA GLY A 107 6.38 -10.01 -18.07
C GLY A 107 5.70 -10.11 -19.44
N GLU A 108 5.88 -9.12 -20.33
CA GLU A 108 5.86 -9.37 -21.76
C GLU A 108 7.01 -10.35 -22.03
N LEU A 109 6.69 -11.65 -22.02
CA LEU A 109 7.47 -12.68 -22.69
C LEU A 109 7.94 -12.05 -24.00
N ARG A 110 9.24 -11.74 -24.10
CA ARG A 110 9.83 -11.37 -25.39
C ARG A 110 9.30 -12.43 -26.36
N PRO A 111 8.66 -12.04 -27.47
CA PRO A 111 8.13 -13.02 -28.40
C PRO A 111 9.24 -14.03 -28.67
N LEU A 112 8.94 -15.32 -28.49
CA LEU A 112 9.89 -16.40 -28.74
C LEU A 112 10.17 -16.42 -30.23
N THR A 113 11.08 -15.55 -30.68
CA THR A 113 11.51 -15.52 -32.06
C THR A 113 12.58 -16.60 -32.27
N PRO A 114 12.69 -17.14 -33.50
CA PRO A 114 13.77 -18.08 -33.83
C PRO A 114 15.16 -17.52 -33.50
N GLU A 115 15.37 -16.21 -33.64
CA GLU A 115 16.63 -15.54 -33.31
C GLU A 115 16.91 -15.51 -31.81
N LEU A 116 15.89 -15.40 -30.97
CA LEU A 116 16.03 -15.43 -29.52
C LEU A 116 16.40 -16.84 -29.06
N LEU A 117 15.70 -17.86 -29.57
CA LEU A 117 15.97 -19.27 -29.25
C LEU A 117 17.40 -19.69 -29.62
N ARG A 118 17.93 -19.19 -30.74
CA ARG A 118 19.33 -19.45 -31.16
C ARG A 118 20.38 -18.81 -30.27
N LYS A 119 20.03 -17.74 -29.54
CA LYS A 119 20.94 -16.99 -28.67
C LYS A 119 20.87 -17.44 -27.20
N MET A 120 19.86 -18.20 -26.82
CA MET A 120 19.71 -18.72 -25.47
C MET A 120 20.72 -19.82 -25.19
N GLN A 121 21.20 -19.88 -23.95
CA GLN A 121 22.03 -20.97 -23.49
C GLN A 121 21.19 -22.25 -23.30
N PHE A 122 21.85 -23.41 -23.37
CA PHE A 122 21.18 -24.71 -23.26
C PHE A 122 20.38 -24.85 -21.95
N ALA A 123 20.93 -24.40 -20.82
CA ALA A 123 20.24 -24.41 -19.52
C ALA A 123 18.97 -23.54 -19.52
N GLU A 124 18.97 -22.43 -20.26
CA GLU A 124 17.79 -21.55 -20.38
C GLU A 124 16.70 -22.19 -21.23
N LEU A 125 17.10 -22.95 -22.27
CA LEU A 125 16.17 -23.71 -23.11
C LEU A 125 15.51 -24.86 -22.35
N GLU A 126 16.23 -25.56 -21.47
CA GLU A 126 15.67 -26.61 -20.61
C GLU A 126 14.62 -26.05 -19.63
N VAL A 127 14.92 -24.91 -19.01
CA VAL A 127 13.97 -24.22 -18.12
C VAL A 127 12.72 -23.80 -18.90
N LEU A 128 12.90 -23.23 -20.10
CA LEU A 128 11.79 -22.84 -20.97
C LEU A 128 10.92 -24.04 -21.37
N LEU A 129 11.55 -25.17 -21.75
CA LEU A 129 10.85 -26.40 -22.13
C LEU A 129 9.99 -26.93 -20.98
N ARG A 130 10.50 -26.91 -19.75
CA ARG A 130 9.76 -27.33 -18.55
C ARG A 130 8.54 -26.43 -18.29
N ILE A 131 8.71 -25.12 -18.40
CA ILE A 131 7.60 -24.16 -18.24
C ILE A 131 6.51 -24.43 -19.29
N LEU A 132 6.90 -24.65 -20.55
CA LEU A 132 5.96 -24.94 -21.63
C LEU A 132 5.20 -26.26 -21.42
N ARG A 133 5.87 -27.31 -20.94
CA ARG A 133 5.21 -28.60 -20.61
C ARG A 133 4.14 -28.43 -19.53
N ASN A 134 4.48 -27.77 -18.43
CA ASN A 134 3.54 -27.52 -17.34
C ASN A 134 2.32 -26.71 -17.84
N ALA A 135 2.55 -25.66 -18.63
CA ALA A 135 1.47 -24.83 -19.18
C ALA A 135 0.56 -25.62 -20.16
N ILE A 136 1.12 -26.57 -20.93
CA ILE A 136 0.33 -27.45 -21.79
C ILE A 136 -0.53 -28.40 -20.94
N GLU A 137 0.05 -28.99 -19.89
CA GLU A 137 -0.66 -29.89 -18.98
C GLU A 137 -1.82 -29.18 -18.29
N GLU A 138 -1.59 -28.01 -17.68
CA GLU A 138 -2.63 -27.17 -17.07
C GLU A 138 -3.75 -26.86 -18.06
N ARG A 139 -3.40 -26.55 -19.32
CA ARG A 139 -4.39 -26.23 -20.36
C ARG A 139 -5.19 -27.47 -20.77
N GLN A 140 -4.57 -28.64 -20.84
CA GLN A 140 -5.27 -29.90 -21.11
C GLN A 140 -6.21 -30.28 -19.97
N GLU A 141 -5.82 -30.06 -18.71
CA GLU A 141 -6.68 -30.26 -17.54
C GLU A 141 -7.88 -29.33 -17.53
N MET A 142 -7.68 -28.05 -17.87
CA MET A 142 -8.79 -27.09 -18.03
C MET A 142 -9.77 -27.51 -19.13
N ILE A 143 -9.27 -28.03 -20.26
CA ILE A 143 -10.13 -28.53 -21.35
C ILE A 143 -10.91 -29.78 -20.91
N ARG A 144 -10.26 -30.72 -20.23
CA ARG A 144 -10.89 -31.96 -19.74
C ARG A 144 -11.96 -31.67 -18.68
N SER A 145 -11.67 -30.79 -17.72
CA SER A 145 -12.62 -30.39 -16.67
C SER A 145 -13.79 -29.58 -17.23
N GLY A 146 -13.55 -28.69 -18.21
CA GLY A 146 -14.61 -27.97 -18.91
C GLY A 146 -15.52 -28.84 -19.79
N GLN A 147 -15.00 -29.94 -20.36
CA GLN A 147 -15.82 -30.90 -21.11
C GLN A 147 -16.67 -31.78 -20.19
N ALA A 148 -16.18 -32.15 -19.00
CA ALA A 148 -16.95 -32.93 -18.03
C ALA A 148 -18.22 -32.21 -17.54
N SER A 149 -18.20 -30.86 -17.48
CA SER A 149 -19.39 -30.06 -17.12
C SER A 149 -20.46 -29.92 -18.22
N ARG A 150 -20.19 -30.35 -19.46
CA ARG A 150 -21.13 -30.25 -20.60
C ARG A 150 -21.75 -31.60 -21.01
N SER A 151 -21.38 -32.70 -20.36
CA SER A 151 -21.79 -34.07 -20.73
C SER A 151 -22.71 -34.75 -19.71
N THR A 152 -23.33 -34.00 -18.80
CA THR A 152 -24.44 -34.50 -17.98
C THR A 152 -25.76 -34.15 -18.70
N PRO A 153 -26.46 -35.13 -19.30
CA PRO A 153 -27.80 -34.92 -19.85
C PRO A 153 -28.83 -34.60 -18.77
#